data_AF-A0A1I8AC92-F1
#
_entry.id   AF-A0A1I8AC92-F1
#
_cell.length_a   1.000
_cell.length_b   1.000
_cell.length_c   1.000
_cell.angle_alpha   90.00
_cell.angle_beta   90.00
_cell.angle_gamma   90.00
#
_symmetry.space_group_name_H-M   'P 1'
#
loop_
_entity.id
_entity.type
_entity.pdbx_description
1 polymer ?
#
loop_
_entity_poly.entity_id
_entity_poly.type
_entity_poly.pdbx_seq_one_letter_code
_entity_poly.pdbx_strand_id
1 'polypeptide(L)'
;MVAVLLEAGADVNAVHSLVGAPLHFACSTAPLENRVEIIELLLRYGADPNVAKTYDNGTTLKSPLVEYFRQRENADPRIVKLFFCHGVRIVMRSPASDPRGQLRNLIRLFVARPELFSLLVDLGEQFDRTAVERLPIPESIKVHLMQRTSNPGNLQQLARQRIRSLVAPLNPSAVDSLPLPRILKSYLLGLTLSH
;
A
#
# COMPACT_ATOMS: atom_id res chain seq x y z
N MET A 1 20.96 -12.93 -8.78
CA MET A 1 20.40 -12.73 -10.14
C MET A 1 19.59 -11.43 -10.25
N VAL A 2 18.58 -11.18 -9.41
CA VAL A 2 17.79 -9.91 -9.46
C VAL A 2 18.68 -8.66 -9.35
N ALA A 3 19.60 -8.62 -8.39
CA ALA A 3 20.52 -7.49 -8.22
C ALA A 3 21.35 -7.20 -9.48
N VAL A 4 21.92 -8.24 -10.10
CA VAL A 4 22.74 -8.11 -11.32
C VAL A 4 21.95 -7.52 -12.48
N LEU A 5 20.67 -7.90 -12.65
CA LEU A 5 19.82 -7.36 -13.71
C LEU A 5 19.51 -5.87 -13.48
N LEU A 6 19.23 -5.50 -12.23
CA LEU A 6 18.98 -4.09 -11.86
C LEU A 6 20.24 -3.23 -12.01
N GLU A 7 21.40 -3.76 -11.62
CA GLU A 7 22.71 -3.11 -11.83
C GLU A 7 23.05 -2.96 -13.31
N ALA A 8 22.61 -3.90 -14.16
CA ALA A 8 22.74 -3.82 -15.61
C ALA A 8 21.74 -2.85 -16.27
N GLY A 9 20.92 -2.12 -15.49
CA GLY A 9 19.98 -1.12 -15.99
C GLY A 9 18.63 -1.66 -16.43
N ALA A 10 18.24 -2.87 -15.98
CA ALA A 10 16.89 -3.36 -16.20
C ALA A 10 15.85 -2.40 -15.59
N ASP A 11 14.82 -2.06 -16.37
CA ASP A 11 13.74 -1.20 -15.89
C ASP A 11 12.90 -1.92 -14.82
N VAL A 12 13.05 -1.46 -13.58
CA VAL A 12 12.38 -2.00 -12.38
C VAL A 12 10.86 -1.81 -12.42
N ASN A 13 10.36 -0.90 -13.26
CA ASN A 13 8.94 -0.59 -13.40
C ASN A 13 8.33 -1.12 -14.71
N ALA A 14 9.07 -1.90 -15.50
CA ALA A 14 8.58 -2.47 -16.75
C ALA A 14 7.30 -3.30 -16.53
N VAL A 15 6.18 -2.88 -17.11
CA VAL A 15 4.88 -3.54 -16.92
C VAL A 15 4.61 -4.53 -18.05
N HIS A 16 4.52 -5.82 -17.72
CA HIS A 16 4.02 -6.86 -18.62
C HIS A 16 2.49 -6.97 -18.55
N SER A 17 1.83 -7.18 -19.70
CA SER A 17 0.36 -7.20 -19.82
C SER A 17 -0.33 -8.27 -18.97
N LEU A 18 0.33 -9.41 -18.74
CA LEU A 18 -0.22 -10.51 -17.96
C LEU A 18 0.29 -10.57 -16.50
N VAL A 19 1.53 -10.14 -16.26
CA VAL A 19 2.23 -10.39 -14.99
C VAL A 19 2.34 -9.12 -14.15
N GLY A 20 2.18 -7.94 -14.76
CA GLY A 20 2.43 -6.65 -14.12
C GLY A 20 3.91 -6.30 -14.11
N ALA A 21 4.30 -5.41 -13.19
CA ALA A 21 5.68 -5.01 -12.96
C ALA A 21 6.46 -6.10 -12.19
N PRO A 22 7.81 -6.06 -12.15
CA PRO A 22 8.62 -6.93 -11.29
C PRO A 22 8.11 -7.03 -9.85
N LEU A 23 7.62 -5.92 -9.30
CA LEU A 23 7.04 -5.87 -7.94
C LEU A 23 5.72 -6.66 -7.82
N HIS A 24 4.88 -6.73 -8.87
CA HIS A 24 3.70 -7.59 -8.91
C HIS A 24 4.09 -9.06 -8.86
N PHE A 25 5.11 -9.47 -9.63
CA PHE A 25 5.61 -10.84 -9.62
C PHE A 25 6.11 -11.22 -8.22
N ALA A 26 6.89 -10.34 -7.58
CA ALA A 26 7.37 -10.53 -6.21
C ALA A 26 6.23 -10.59 -5.16
N CYS A 27 5.04 -10.05 -5.48
CA CYS A 27 3.84 -10.12 -4.65
C CYS A 27 2.93 -11.31 -4.96
N SER A 28 3.12 -12.00 -6.09
CA SER A 28 2.27 -13.11 -6.56
C SER A 28 2.42 -14.41 -5.74
N THR A 29 1.75 -15.49 -6.15
CA THR A 29 1.88 -16.83 -5.55
C THR A 29 3.20 -17.53 -5.84
N ALA A 30 4.12 -16.92 -6.61
CA ALA A 30 5.40 -17.51 -6.97
C ALA A 30 6.18 -18.03 -5.73
N PRO A 31 6.75 -19.25 -5.77
CA PRO A 31 7.58 -19.74 -4.68
C PRO A 31 8.92 -18.99 -4.67
N LEU A 32 8.99 -17.94 -3.84
CA LEU A 32 10.17 -17.11 -3.65
C LEU A 32 10.65 -17.31 -2.21
N GLU A 33 11.80 -17.95 -2.03
CA GLU A 33 12.40 -18.21 -0.72
C GLU A 33 12.85 -16.91 -0.02
N ASN A 34 13.31 -15.92 -0.80
CA ASN A 34 13.85 -14.63 -0.36
C ASN A 34 12.94 -13.45 -0.76
N ARG A 35 11.62 -13.62 -0.58
CA ARG A 35 10.63 -12.63 -1.03
C ARG A 35 10.82 -11.26 -0.40
N VAL A 36 11.12 -11.20 0.90
CA VAL A 36 11.28 -9.93 1.61
C VAL A 36 12.44 -9.14 1.02
N GLU A 37 13.56 -9.83 0.79
CA GLU A 37 14.79 -9.29 0.23
C GLU A 37 14.60 -8.86 -1.23
N ILE A 38 13.87 -9.64 -2.03
CA ILE A 38 13.54 -9.26 -3.41
C ILE A 38 12.68 -8.00 -3.44
N ILE A 39 11.62 -7.94 -2.63
CA ILE A 39 10.74 -6.77 -2.56
C ILE A 39 11.52 -5.54 -2.09
N GLU A 40 12.33 -5.68 -1.04
CA GLU A 40 13.18 -4.61 -0.54
C GLU A 40 14.15 -4.11 -1.61
N LEU A 41 14.81 -5.03 -2.33
CA LEU A 41 15.74 -4.68 -3.39
C LEU A 41 15.03 -3.92 -4.52
N LEU A 42 13.89 -4.41 -5.00
CA LEU A 42 13.11 -3.72 -6.04
C LEU A 42 12.70 -2.31 -5.60
N LEU A 43 12.20 -2.16 -4.37
CA LEU A 43 11.80 -0.86 -3.82
C LEU A 43 12.99 0.10 -3.65
N ARG A 44 14.17 -0.39 -3.25
CA ARG A 44 15.40 0.40 -3.17
C ARG A 44 15.87 0.89 -4.55
N TYR A 45 15.66 0.10 -5.60
CA TYR A 45 15.95 0.49 -6.98
C TYR A 45 14.85 1.36 -7.63
N GLY A 46 13.84 1.79 -6.87
CA GLY A 46 12.82 2.72 -7.34
C GLY A 46 11.58 2.05 -7.96
N ALA A 47 11.32 0.78 -7.64
CA ALA A 47 10.04 0.16 -7.97
C ALA A 47 8.89 0.98 -7.36
N ASP A 48 7.92 1.38 -8.17
CA ASP A 48 6.77 2.12 -7.69
C ASP A 48 5.77 1.15 -7.02
N PRO A 49 5.50 1.28 -5.71
CA PRO A 49 4.55 0.42 -5.00
C PRO A 49 3.09 0.69 -5.38
N ASN A 50 2.82 1.73 -6.17
CA ASN A 50 1.48 2.14 -6.59
C ASN A 50 1.17 1.83 -8.06
N VAL A 51 2.05 1.11 -8.77
CA VAL A 51 1.86 0.79 -10.19
C VAL A 51 0.48 0.13 -10.39
N ALA A 52 -0.33 0.80 -11.20
CA ALA A 52 -1.63 0.32 -11.65
C ALA A 52 -1.80 0.71 -13.12
N LYS A 53 -2.43 -0.15 -13.90
CA LYS A 53 -2.65 0.07 -15.34
C LYS A 53 -4.03 -0.42 -15.73
N THR A 54 -4.80 0.40 -16.41
CA THR A 54 -6.03 -0.04 -17.06
C THR A 54 -5.68 -0.49 -18.47
N TYR A 55 -6.10 -1.70 -18.83
CA TYR A 55 -5.95 -2.28 -20.15
C TYR A 55 -7.16 -1.96 -21.03
N ASP A 56 -6.99 -2.04 -22.35
CA ASP A 56 -8.02 -1.69 -23.34
C ASP A 56 -9.29 -2.53 -23.20
N ASN A 57 -9.17 -3.74 -22.66
CA ASN A 57 -10.30 -4.63 -22.36
C ASN A 57 -11.07 -4.24 -21.07
N GLY A 58 -10.74 -3.11 -20.45
CA GLY A 58 -11.34 -2.61 -19.20
C GLY A 58 -10.81 -3.28 -17.93
N THR A 59 -9.95 -4.30 -18.03
CA THR A 59 -9.32 -4.89 -16.84
C THR A 59 -8.26 -3.94 -16.28
N THR A 60 -8.10 -3.91 -14.95
CA THR A 60 -7.11 -3.06 -14.30
C THR A 60 -6.13 -3.89 -13.49
N LEU A 61 -4.84 -3.71 -13.77
CA LEU A 61 -3.76 -4.18 -12.93
C LEU A 61 -3.82 -3.43 -11.59
N LYS A 62 -4.09 -4.19 -10.53
CA LYS A 62 -4.16 -3.66 -9.16
C LYS A 62 -2.77 -3.31 -8.65
N SER A 63 -2.67 -2.47 -7.63
CA SER A 63 -1.37 -2.17 -7.01
C SER A 63 -0.70 -3.46 -6.48
N PRO A 64 0.65 -3.54 -6.47
CA PRO A 64 1.38 -4.70 -5.95
C PRO A 64 0.97 -5.13 -4.53
N LEU A 65 0.71 -4.17 -3.63
CA LEU A 65 0.27 -4.49 -2.27
C LEU A 65 -1.13 -5.12 -2.21
N VAL A 66 -2.05 -4.70 -3.09
CA VAL A 66 -3.38 -5.30 -3.19
C VAL A 66 -3.29 -6.73 -3.71
N GLU A 67 -2.43 -6.95 -4.70
CA GLU A 67 -2.17 -8.29 -5.23
C GLU A 67 -1.57 -9.20 -4.14
N TYR A 68 -0.62 -8.68 -3.37
CA TYR A 68 -0.02 -9.39 -2.23
C TYR A 68 -1.07 -9.89 -1.22
N PHE A 69 -1.99 -9.03 -0.79
CA PHE A 69 -3.06 -9.41 0.13
C PHE A 69 -4.09 -10.37 -0.48
N ARG A 70 -4.32 -10.29 -1.80
CA ARG A 70 -5.26 -11.18 -2.49
C ARG A 70 -4.73 -12.61 -2.56
N GLN A 71 -3.46 -12.76 -2.90
CA GLN A 71 -2.84 -14.06 -3.19
C GLN A 71 -2.35 -14.80 -1.94
N ARG A 72 -2.34 -14.14 -0.78
CA ARG A 72 -1.83 -14.71 0.48
C ARG A 72 -2.89 -14.69 1.57
N GLU A 73 -2.92 -15.75 2.35
CA GLU A 73 -3.75 -15.83 3.56
C GLU A 73 -3.06 -15.11 4.73
N ASN A 74 -1.74 -15.31 4.86
CA ASN A 74 -0.92 -14.69 5.89
C ASN A 74 0.02 -13.64 5.27
N ALA A 75 -0.29 -12.38 5.54
CA ALA A 75 0.57 -11.26 5.15
C ALA A 75 1.73 -11.10 6.15
N ASP A 76 2.95 -11.03 5.63
CA ASP A 76 4.15 -10.73 6.41
C ASP A 76 4.20 -9.21 6.72
N PRO A 77 4.14 -8.81 8.00
CA PRO A 77 4.20 -7.39 8.37
C PRO A 77 5.48 -6.70 7.93
N ARG A 78 6.59 -7.43 7.73
CA ARG A 78 7.85 -6.85 7.20
C ARG A 78 7.66 -6.32 5.79
N ILE A 79 6.98 -7.09 4.93
CA ILE A 79 6.66 -6.68 3.57
C ILE A 79 5.75 -5.46 3.60
N VAL A 80 4.69 -5.49 4.41
CA VAL A 80 3.76 -4.37 4.50
C VAL A 80 4.47 -3.09 4.97
N LYS A 81 5.37 -3.20 5.95
CA LYS A 81 6.19 -2.09 6.43
C LYS A 81 7.14 -1.54 5.35
N LEU A 82 7.75 -2.40 4.54
CA LEU A 82 8.57 -1.97 3.39
C LEU A 82 7.73 -1.14 2.41
N PHE A 83 6.55 -1.63 2.02
CA PHE A 83 5.63 -0.90 1.15
C PHE A 83 5.29 0.49 1.70
N PHE A 84 5.03 0.60 3.01
CA PHE A 84 4.73 1.87 3.66
C PHE A 84 5.87 2.88 3.62
N CYS A 85 7.08 2.41 3.95
CA CYS A 85 8.30 3.19 3.92
C CYS A 85 8.62 3.71 2.52
N HIS A 86 8.18 2.99 1.49
CA HIS A 86 8.40 3.33 0.08
C HIS A 86 7.25 4.06 -0.62
N GLY A 87 6.27 4.57 0.14
CA GLY A 87 5.28 5.44 -0.48
C GLY A 87 3.98 4.78 -0.93
N VAL A 88 3.70 3.54 -0.52
CA VAL A 88 2.42 2.89 -0.88
C VAL A 88 1.23 3.74 -0.43
N ARG A 89 0.20 3.81 -1.27
CA ARG A 89 -1.08 4.46 -0.99
C ARG A 89 -2.14 3.40 -0.76
N ILE A 90 -2.88 3.57 0.32
CA ILE A 90 -3.97 2.68 0.67
C ILE A 90 -5.27 3.36 0.28
N VAL A 91 -5.93 2.86 -0.76
CA VAL A 91 -7.19 3.43 -1.24
C VAL A 91 -8.36 2.64 -0.67
N MET A 92 -9.12 3.28 0.22
CA MET A 92 -10.23 2.66 0.97
C MET A 92 -11.57 2.75 0.24
N ARG A 93 -11.60 2.24 -1.00
CA ARG A 93 -12.79 2.20 -1.87
C ARG A 93 -13.27 0.78 -2.12
N SER A 94 -14.52 0.63 -2.56
CA SER A 94 -15.02 -0.67 -3.01
C SER A 94 -14.25 -1.12 -4.26
N PRO A 95 -13.80 -2.39 -4.35
CA PRO A 95 -13.25 -2.95 -5.58
C PRO A 95 -14.20 -2.89 -6.78
N ALA A 96 -15.51 -2.76 -6.53
CA ALA A 96 -16.54 -2.66 -7.56
C ALA A 96 -16.66 -1.24 -8.16
N SER A 97 -16.28 -0.20 -7.42
CA SER A 97 -16.25 1.20 -7.89
C SER A 97 -14.86 1.68 -8.26
N ASP A 98 -13.80 1.09 -7.69
CA ASP A 98 -12.40 1.37 -8.02
C ASP A 98 -11.57 0.07 -7.96
N PRO A 99 -10.92 -0.37 -9.05
CA PRO A 99 -10.12 -1.59 -9.06
C PRO A 99 -8.93 -1.58 -8.08
N ARG A 100 -8.53 -0.40 -7.58
CA ARG A 100 -7.52 -0.22 -6.52
C ARG A 100 -8.07 -0.38 -5.10
N GLY A 101 -9.39 -0.57 -4.96
CA GLY A 101 -10.08 -0.67 -3.69
C GLY A 101 -9.57 -1.82 -2.82
N GLN A 102 -9.14 -1.48 -1.59
CA GLN A 102 -8.52 -2.44 -0.65
C GLN A 102 -9.51 -2.97 0.40
N LEU A 103 -10.75 -2.47 0.37
CA LEU A 103 -11.74 -2.66 1.43
C LEU A 103 -12.12 -4.14 1.67
N ARG A 104 -12.18 -4.94 0.60
CA ARG A 104 -12.45 -6.40 0.72
C ARG A 104 -11.27 -7.15 1.35
N ASN A 105 -10.03 -6.71 1.13
CA ASN A 105 -8.86 -7.31 1.74
C ASN A 105 -8.83 -7.02 3.26
N LEU A 106 -9.29 -5.84 3.67
CA LEU A 106 -9.34 -5.47 5.08
C LEU A 106 -10.25 -6.37 5.92
N ILE A 107 -11.39 -6.85 5.39
CA ILE A 107 -12.26 -7.76 6.15
C ILE A 107 -11.50 -9.04 6.51
N ARG A 108 -10.75 -9.60 5.56
CA ARG A 108 -9.92 -10.79 5.80
C ARG A 108 -8.85 -10.51 6.84
N LEU A 109 -8.19 -9.35 6.73
CA LEU A 109 -7.16 -8.92 7.68
C LEU A 109 -7.71 -8.63 9.07
N PHE A 110 -8.95 -8.14 9.19
CA PHE A 110 -9.57 -7.90 10.50
C PHE A 110 -9.67 -9.20 11.31
N VAL A 111 -10.09 -10.30 10.67
CA VAL A 111 -10.20 -11.60 11.34
C VAL A 111 -8.83 -12.21 11.63
N ALA A 112 -7.90 -12.14 10.67
CA ALA A 112 -6.61 -12.82 10.80
C ALA A 112 -5.56 -12.03 11.61
N ARG A 113 -5.58 -10.69 11.53
CA ARG A 113 -4.52 -9.76 12.00
C ARG A 113 -5.09 -8.38 12.35
N PRO A 114 -5.80 -8.22 13.50
CA PRO A 114 -6.44 -6.96 13.89
C PRO A 114 -5.48 -5.76 13.94
N GLU A 115 -4.22 -5.97 14.32
CA GLU A 115 -3.21 -4.91 14.44
C GLU A 115 -2.76 -4.40 13.08
N LEU A 116 -2.69 -5.28 12.09
CA LEU A 116 -2.39 -4.89 10.72
C LEU A 116 -3.59 -4.17 10.09
N PHE A 117 -4.81 -4.62 10.42
CA PHE A 117 -6.03 -3.94 10.00
C PHE A 117 -6.08 -2.49 10.52
N SER A 118 -5.86 -2.27 11.83
CA SER A 118 -5.88 -0.92 12.39
C SER A 118 -4.82 -0.03 11.77
N LEU A 119 -3.60 -0.55 11.54
CA LEU A 119 -2.54 0.16 10.85
C LEU A 119 -2.93 0.57 9.42
N LEU A 120 -3.53 -0.35 8.64
CA LEU A 120 -3.97 -0.05 7.28
C LEU A 120 -5.08 1.00 7.27
N VAL A 121 -6.01 0.95 8.24
CA VAL A 121 -7.07 1.95 8.40
C VAL A 121 -6.52 3.32 8.77
N ASP A 122 -5.57 3.38 9.71
CA ASP A 122 -4.96 4.64 10.13
C ASP A 122 -4.18 5.32 9.00
N LEU A 123 -3.51 4.52 8.17
CA LEU A 123 -2.75 4.97 7.02
C LEU A 123 -3.58 5.04 5.73
N GLY A 124 -4.86 4.66 5.81
CA GLY A 124 -5.81 4.67 4.72
C GLY A 124 -6.09 6.06 4.19
N GLU A 125 -6.32 6.14 2.89
CA GLU A 125 -6.64 7.36 2.15
C GLU A 125 -7.92 7.13 1.34
N GLN A 126 -8.67 8.20 1.08
CA GLN A 126 -9.84 8.21 0.19
C GLN A 126 -10.92 7.16 0.55
N PHE A 127 -11.47 7.25 1.76
CA PHE A 127 -12.57 6.40 2.21
C PHE A 127 -13.86 6.67 1.45
N ASP A 128 -14.45 5.62 0.86
CA ASP A 128 -15.77 5.67 0.26
C ASP A 128 -16.83 5.31 1.30
N ARG A 129 -17.60 6.32 1.73
CA ARG A 129 -18.67 6.18 2.72
C ARG A 129 -19.69 5.11 2.33
N THR A 130 -20.12 5.11 1.07
CA THR A 130 -21.15 4.17 0.58
C THR A 130 -20.62 2.74 0.52
N ALA A 131 -19.34 2.58 0.20
CA ALA A 131 -18.69 1.28 0.22
C ALA A 131 -18.55 0.72 1.65
N VAL A 132 -18.13 1.57 2.61
CA VAL A 132 -17.97 1.21 4.02
C VAL A 132 -19.29 0.80 4.65
N GLU A 133 -20.37 1.54 4.37
CA GLU A 133 -21.71 1.27 4.92
C GLU A 133 -22.22 -0.12 4.53
N ARG A 134 -21.94 -0.54 3.30
CA ARG A 134 -22.36 -1.83 2.73
C ARG A 134 -21.48 -3.03 3.15
N LEU A 135 -20.41 -2.81 3.91
CA LEU A 135 -19.56 -3.91 4.33
C LEU A 135 -20.23 -4.79 5.40
N PRO A 136 -20.09 -6.12 5.30
CA PRO A 136 -20.53 -7.06 6.32
C PRO A 136 -19.50 -7.13 7.46
N ILE A 137 -19.35 -6.04 8.22
CA ILE A 137 -18.43 -5.92 9.37
C ILE A 137 -19.18 -5.47 10.62
N PRO A 138 -18.67 -5.78 11.83
CA PRO A 138 -19.22 -5.28 13.10
C PRO A 138 -19.43 -3.77 13.11
N GLU A 139 -20.53 -3.33 13.75
CA GLU A 139 -20.93 -1.93 13.78
C GLU A 139 -19.88 -1.04 14.46
N SER A 140 -19.17 -1.54 15.47
CA SER A 140 -18.07 -0.81 16.14
C SER A 140 -16.97 -0.38 15.17
N ILE A 141 -16.61 -1.23 14.23
CA ILE A 141 -15.59 -0.96 13.21
C ILE A 141 -16.15 -0.09 12.11
N LYS A 142 -17.41 -0.32 11.74
CA LYS A 142 -18.11 0.52 10.76
C LYS A 142 -18.13 1.97 11.25
N VAL A 143 -18.47 2.24 12.51
CA VAL A 143 -18.42 3.57 13.11
C VAL A 143 -17.01 4.17 13.01
N HIS A 144 -15.96 3.41 13.34
CA HIS A 144 -14.58 3.88 13.24
C HIS A 144 -14.18 4.24 11.80
N LEU A 145 -14.51 3.40 10.82
CA LEU A 145 -14.28 3.69 9.40
C LEU A 145 -15.10 4.88 8.91
N MET A 146 -16.34 5.01 9.38
CA MET A 146 -17.24 6.11 9.01
C MET A 146 -16.74 7.46 9.54
N GLN A 147 -16.12 7.51 10.72
CA GLN A 147 -15.44 8.71 11.21
C GLN A 147 -14.36 9.18 10.22
N ARG A 148 -13.62 8.25 9.59
CA ARG A 148 -12.60 8.52 8.57
C ARG A 148 -13.17 8.91 7.19
N THR A 149 -14.47 8.72 6.96
CA THR A 149 -15.17 9.16 5.72
C THR A 149 -15.61 10.63 5.76
N SER A 150 -15.45 11.30 6.91
CA SER A 150 -15.82 12.71 7.06
C SER A 150 -15.04 13.58 6.08
N ASN A 151 -15.73 14.51 5.43
CA ASN A 151 -15.14 15.47 4.51
C ASN A 151 -15.08 16.87 5.16
N PRO A 152 -13.94 17.56 5.16
CA PRO A 152 -12.61 17.12 4.72
C PRO A 152 -11.96 16.11 5.69
N GLY A 153 -11.06 15.29 5.15
CA GLY A 153 -10.19 14.44 5.97
C GLY A 153 -9.36 15.30 6.93
N ASN A 154 -8.84 14.69 8.00
CA ASN A 154 -8.14 15.47 9.02
C ASN A 154 -6.87 16.15 8.45
N LEU A 155 -6.51 17.31 9.00
CA LEU A 155 -5.36 18.10 8.53
C LEU A 155 -4.07 17.28 8.52
N GLN A 156 -3.90 16.39 9.51
CA GLN A 156 -2.75 15.51 9.65
C GLN A 156 -2.59 14.56 8.44
N GLN A 157 -3.68 13.95 7.97
CA GLN A 157 -3.71 13.07 6.80
C GLN A 157 -3.47 13.85 5.51
N LEU A 158 -4.11 15.02 5.36
CA LEU A 158 -3.91 15.89 4.19
C LEU A 158 -2.47 16.37 4.09
N ALA A 159 -1.88 16.79 5.21
CA ALA A 159 -0.47 17.18 5.30
C ALA A 159 0.45 16.00 4.95
N ARG A 160 0.20 14.81 5.51
CA ARG A 160 0.97 13.60 5.19
C ARG A 160 0.94 13.27 3.71
N GLN A 161 -0.25 13.26 3.09
CA GLN A 161 -0.41 13.00 1.67
C GLN A 161 0.36 14.02 0.83
N ARG A 162 0.22 15.31 1.18
CA ARG A 162 0.89 16.39 0.46
C ARG A 162 2.41 16.26 0.56
N ILE A 163 2.95 16.05 1.75
CA ILE A 163 4.40 15.88 1.96
C ILE A 163 4.89 14.64 1.20
N ARG A 164 4.22 13.49 1.30
CA ARG A 164 4.60 12.27 0.57
C ARG A 164 4.61 12.48 -0.95
N SER A 165 3.68 13.28 -1.48
CA SER A 165 3.68 13.61 -2.93
C SER A 165 4.83 14.52 -3.35
N LEU A 166 5.32 15.40 -2.47
CA LEU A 166 6.42 16.32 -2.77
C LEU A 166 7.79 15.64 -2.71
N VAL A 167 7.89 14.53 -1.99
CA VAL A 167 9.15 13.77 -1.77
C VAL A 167 9.14 12.46 -2.57
N ALA A 168 8.43 12.42 -3.70
CA ALA A 168 8.37 11.23 -4.55
C ALA A 168 9.68 11.06 -5.38
N PRO A 169 10.23 9.83 -5.49
CA PRO A 169 9.79 8.59 -4.86
C PRO A 169 10.12 8.56 -3.37
N LEU A 170 9.11 8.28 -2.55
CA LEU A 170 9.29 8.24 -1.10
C LEU A 170 10.15 7.03 -0.73
N ASN A 171 11.15 7.25 0.10
CA ASN A 171 11.96 6.20 0.71
C ASN A 171 12.49 6.70 2.07
N PRO A 172 12.98 5.80 2.94
CA PRO A 172 13.53 6.18 4.25
C PRO A 172 14.58 7.29 4.18
N SER A 173 15.55 7.17 3.28
CA SER A 173 16.64 8.15 3.12
C SER A 173 16.12 9.54 2.74
N ALA A 174 15.11 9.61 1.87
CA ALA A 174 14.47 10.86 1.47
C ALA A 174 13.64 11.50 2.59
N VAL A 175 13.07 10.71 3.49
CA VAL A 175 12.37 11.25 4.68
C VAL A 175 13.36 11.70 5.75
N ASP A 176 14.49 11.00 5.88
CA ASP A 176 15.53 11.34 6.85
C ASP A 176 16.21 12.67 6.57
N SER A 177 16.30 13.08 5.30
CA SER A 177 16.85 14.40 4.92
C SER A 177 15.92 15.57 5.21
N LEU A 178 14.63 15.32 5.50
CA LEU A 178 13.68 16.39 5.77
C LEU A 178 13.98 17.07 7.12
N PRO A 179 13.83 18.40 7.23
CA PRO A 179 14.00 19.15 8.47
C PRO A 179 12.76 19.01 9.37
N LEU A 180 12.37 17.77 9.68
CA LEU A 180 11.20 17.42 10.48
C LEU A 180 11.59 16.64 11.73
N PRO A 181 10.84 16.77 12.85
CA PRO A 181 11.00 15.93 14.03
C PRO A 181 10.85 14.43 13.71
N ARG A 182 11.53 13.58 14.49
CA ARG A 182 11.51 12.11 14.32
C ARG A 182 10.09 11.53 14.31
N ILE A 183 9.19 12.06 15.13
CA ILE A 183 7.80 11.60 15.20
C ILE A 183 7.08 11.82 13.86
N LEU A 184 7.26 12.99 13.23
CA LEU A 184 6.68 13.28 11.92
C LEU A 184 7.32 12.43 10.81
N LYS A 185 8.64 12.19 10.86
CA LYS A 185 9.31 11.27 9.93
C LYS A 185 8.74 9.86 10.02
N SER A 186 8.57 9.33 11.23
CA SER A 186 7.94 8.02 11.44
C SER A 186 6.49 7.99 10.96
N TYR A 187 5.72 9.07 11.17
CA TYR A 187 4.35 9.18 10.66
C TYR A 187 4.30 9.22 9.12
N LEU A 188 5.21 9.95 8.48
CA LEU A 188 5.36 9.97 7.03
C LEU A 188 5.67 8.58 6.49
N LEU A 189 6.56 7.81 7.14
CA LEU A 189 6.92 6.44 6.74
C LEU A 189 5.86 5.39 7.12
N GLY A 190 4.81 5.76 7.86
CA GLY A 190 3.79 4.81 8.34
C GLY A 190 4.30 3.86 9.44
N LEU A 191 5.26 4.32 10.24
CA LEU A 191 5.90 3.53 11.31
C LEU A 191 5.30 3.77 12.70
N THR A 192 4.54 4.86 12.89
CA THR A 192 3.84 5.17 14.15
C THR A 192 2.36 4.85 14.02
N LEU A 193 1.84 4.04 14.93
CA LEU A 193 0.41 3.90 15.18
C LEU A 193 -0.11 5.23 15.77
N SER A 194 -1.28 5.68 15.32
CA SER A 194 -2.04 6.66 16.11
C SER A 194 -2.42 5.97 17.42
N HIS A 195 -1.92 6.48 18.55
CA HIS A 195 -2.39 6.10 19.88
C HIS A 195 -3.81 6.61 20.11
#